data_AF-A0A966QT24-F1
#
_entry.id   AF-A0A966QT24-F1
#
_cell.length_a   1.000
_cell.length_b   1.000
_cell.length_c   1.000
_cell.angle_alpha   90.00
_cell.angle_beta   90.00
_cell.angle_gamma   90.00
#
_symmetry.space_group_name_H-M   'P 1'
#
loop_
_entity.id
_entity.type
_entity.pdbx_description
1 polymer ?
#
loop_
_entity_poly.entity_id
_entity_poly.type
_entity_poly.pdbx_seq_one_letter_code
_entity_poly.pdbx_strand_id
1 'polypeptide(L)'
;MMTSIALLAASEVLSPLDGGWFLDNAWLAPVVPTIGFFLIVLFGKKLPKKGSEIGVLSLAASLVLALGAAWQWIARVGSAGEEQFVSPVVHTWTWWQAGGVQFTIGQHIDGLSVIVLVVVAFISTLVQIYSLEYLRGDRRYTHFFAALTLFSAGMLAMVIAEDMILFLLGWEIMGLCSFMLIGHWWEDGANSRAALKAFFT
;
A
#
# COMPACT_ATOMS: atom_id res chain seq x y z
N MET A 1 -28.78 35.71 -17.13
CA MET A 1 -28.89 35.70 -15.66
C MET A 1 -29.00 34.28 -15.11
N MET A 2 -29.86 33.41 -15.67
CA MET A 2 -29.97 31.97 -15.29
C MET A 2 -28.69 31.14 -15.51
N THR A 3 -27.90 31.45 -16.55
CA THR A 3 -26.61 30.80 -16.82
C THR A 3 -25.53 31.10 -15.78
N SER A 4 -25.57 32.27 -15.14
CA SER A 4 -24.59 32.64 -14.11
C SER A 4 -24.86 31.97 -12.77
N ILE A 5 -26.13 31.67 -12.46
CA ILE A 5 -26.56 31.00 -11.23
C ILE A 5 -26.27 29.50 -11.31
N ALA A 6 -26.49 28.86 -12.46
CA ALA A 6 -26.10 27.46 -12.68
C ALA A 6 -24.59 27.24 -12.58
N LEU A 7 -23.79 28.22 -13.04
CA LEU A 7 -22.33 28.16 -12.98
C LEU A 7 -21.80 28.38 -11.55
N LEU A 8 -22.48 29.23 -10.77
CA LEU A 8 -22.21 29.41 -9.33
C LEU A 8 -22.60 28.18 -8.51
N ALA A 9 -23.77 27.57 -8.75
CA ALA A 9 -24.20 26.34 -8.11
C ALA A 9 -23.28 25.16 -8.46
N ALA A 10 -22.85 25.05 -9.73
CA ALA A 10 -21.84 24.08 -10.13
C ALA A 10 -20.49 24.34 -9.42
N SER A 11 -20.10 25.61 -9.24
CA SER A 11 -18.85 25.96 -8.54
C SER A 11 -18.89 25.72 -7.03
N GLU A 12 -20.05 25.83 -6.38
CA GLU A 12 -20.23 25.46 -4.96
C GLU A 12 -20.21 23.93 -4.77
N VAL A 13 -20.84 23.19 -5.69
CA VAL A 13 -20.84 21.72 -5.70
C VAL A 13 -19.44 21.15 -6.01
N LEU A 14 -18.64 21.86 -6.81
CA LEU A 14 -17.25 21.53 -7.17
C LEU A 14 -16.19 22.24 -6.32
N SER A 15 -16.55 22.82 -5.17
CA SER A 15 -15.51 23.26 -4.24
C SER A 15 -14.70 22.02 -3.85
N PRO A 16 -13.40 21.93 -4.19
CA PRO A 16 -12.60 20.80 -3.79
C PRO A 16 -12.57 20.82 -2.27
N LEU A 17 -13.30 19.91 -1.65
CA LEU A 17 -13.20 19.71 -0.21
C LEU A 17 -11.71 19.49 0.07
N ASP A 18 -11.13 20.25 1.00
CA ASP A 18 -9.69 20.17 1.26
C ASP A 18 -9.30 18.72 1.52
N GLY A 19 -8.32 18.23 0.76
CA GLY A 19 -7.68 16.95 1.02
C GLY A 19 -7.14 17.00 2.43
N GLY A 20 -7.68 16.17 3.32
CA GLY A 20 -7.09 16.05 4.64
C GLY A 20 -5.64 15.55 4.49
N TRP A 21 -4.75 15.93 5.41
CA TRP A 21 -3.33 15.58 5.33
C TRP A 21 -3.06 14.08 5.09
N PHE A 22 -3.87 13.17 5.62
CA PHE A 22 -3.70 11.72 5.41
C PHE A 22 -4.18 11.27 4.02
N LEU A 23 -5.20 11.91 3.45
CA LEU A 23 -5.68 11.62 2.10
C LEU A 23 -4.67 12.09 1.04
N ASP A 24 -4.09 13.27 1.23
CA ASP A 24 -3.06 13.79 0.32
C ASP A 24 -1.75 13.01 0.41
N ASN A 25 -1.44 12.44 1.59
CA ASN A 25 -0.22 11.67 1.82
C ASN A 25 -0.45 10.16 1.85
N ALA A 26 -1.51 9.65 1.23
CA ALA A 26 -1.81 8.22 1.23
C ALA A 26 -0.72 7.39 0.54
N TRP A 27 0.04 7.99 -0.40
CA TRP A 27 1.25 7.42 -1.00
C TRP A 27 2.33 6.99 0.03
N LEU A 28 2.31 7.54 1.25
CA LEU A 28 3.21 7.10 2.32
C LEU A 28 2.87 5.70 2.83
N ALA A 29 1.61 5.26 2.75
CA ALA A 29 1.18 3.96 3.26
C ALA A 29 1.97 2.77 2.66
N PRO A 30 2.19 2.68 1.32
CA PRO A 30 3.08 1.67 0.74
C PRO A 30 4.59 2.00 0.81
N VAL A 31 4.96 3.29 0.87
CA VAL A 31 6.37 3.69 0.93
C VAL A 31 7.01 3.33 2.28
N VAL A 32 6.29 3.50 3.39
CA VAL A 32 6.75 3.14 4.73
C VAL A 32 7.23 1.67 4.84
N PRO A 33 6.46 0.66 4.42
CA PRO A 33 6.90 -0.73 4.45
C PRO A 33 7.95 -1.02 3.37
N THR A 34 7.94 -0.32 2.24
CA THR A 34 9.03 -0.42 1.26
C THR A 34 10.37 0.00 1.88
N ILE A 35 10.40 1.12 2.60
CA ILE A 35 11.59 1.56 3.35
C ILE A 35 11.91 0.55 4.46
N GLY A 36 10.90 0.05 5.17
CA GLY A 36 11.04 -1.02 6.17
C GLY A 36 11.75 -2.24 5.60
N PHE A 37 11.37 -2.71 4.41
CA PHE A 37 12.02 -3.81 3.70
C PHE A 37 13.51 -3.54 3.46
N PHE A 38 13.86 -2.39 2.87
CA PHE A 38 15.26 -2.04 2.61
C PHE A 38 16.08 -1.98 3.90
N LEU A 39 15.50 -1.44 4.98
CA LEU A 39 16.14 -1.41 6.30
C LEU A 39 16.34 -2.83 6.87
N ILE A 40 15.39 -3.74 6.71
CA ILE A 40 15.53 -5.13 7.14
C ILE A 40 16.62 -5.86 6.33
N VAL A 41 16.67 -5.66 5.01
CA VAL A 41 17.69 -6.31 4.17
C VAL A 41 19.10 -5.79 4.48
N LEU A 42 19.25 -4.48 4.67
CA LEU A 42 20.56 -3.84 4.91
C LEU A 42 21.04 -4.00 6.36
N PHE A 43 20.15 -3.78 7.34
CA PHE A 43 20.49 -3.71 8.76
C PHE A 43 19.92 -4.86 9.60
N GLY A 44 19.01 -5.68 9.07
CA GLY A 44 18.35 -6.75 9.84
C GLY A 44 19.31 -7.76 10.44
N LYS A 45 20.45 -8.05 9.80
CA LYS A 45 21.50 -8.94 10.36
C LYS A 45 22.27 -8.34 11.53
N LYS A 46 22.25 -7.01 11.71
CA LYS A 46 22.97 -6.29 12.76
C LYS A 46 22.09 -5.93 13.97
N LEU A 47 20.79 -6.20 13.91
CA LEU A 47 19.83 -5.80 14.94
C LEU A 47 19.54 -6.93 15.96
N PRO A 48 19.25 -6.58 17.23
CA PRO A 48 19.10 -7.54 18.32
C PRO A 48 17.92 -8.51 18.13
N LYS A 49 16.86 -8.11 17.42
CA LYS A 49 15.72 -8.98 17.04
C LYS A 49 15.71 -9.38 15.55
N LYS A 50 16.87 -9.36 14.90
CA LYS A 50 17.04 -9.82 13.50
C LYS A 50 16.13 -9.13 12.46
N GLY A 51 15.64 -7.91 12.74
CA GLY A 51 14.86 -7.08 11.80
C GLY A 51 13.33 -7.15 11.94
N SER A 52 12.76 -8.01 12.80
CA SER A 52 11.29 -8.11 12.90
C SER A 52 10.60 -6.88 13.49
N GLU A 53 11.26 -6.17 14.40
CA GLU A 53 10.75 -4.92 14.99
C GLU A 53 10.47 -3.88 13.92
N ILE A 54 11.38 -3.75 12.93
CA ILE A 54 11.24 -2.78 11.83
C ILE A 54 10.03 -3.13 10.97
N GLY A 55 9.86 -4.42 10.63
CA GLY A 55 8.73 -4.85 9.80
C GLY A 55 7.39 -4.65 10.48
N VAL A 56 7.29 -4.95 11.78
CA VAL A 56 6.07 -4.70 12.58
C VAL A 56 5.82 -3.20 12.72
N LEU A 57 6.84 -2.39 13.04
CA LEU A 57 6.71 -0.94 13.15
C LEU A 57 6.28 -0.30 11.83
N SER A 58 6.87 -0.72 10.71
CA SER A 58 6.50 -0.16 9.40
C SER A 58 5.05 -0.46 9.04
N LEU A 59 4.57 -1.69 9.30
CA LEU A 59 3.17 -2.05 9.01
C LEU A 59 2.19 -1.41 9.99
N ALA A 60 2.56 -1.30 11.26
CA ALA A 60 1.78 -0.56 12.24
C ALA A 60 1.67 0.93 11.87
N ALA A 61 2.76 1.53 11.38
CA ALA A 61 2.74 2.91 10.88
C ALA A 61 1.83 3.06 9.66
N SER A 62 1.89 2.13 8.70
CA SER A 62 0.94 2.10 7.56
C SER A 62 -0.50 1.92 7.99
N LEU A 63 -0.77 1.12 9.03
CA LEU A 63 -2.10 0.96 9.60
C LEU A 63 -2.61 2.27 10.21
N VAL A 64 -1.76 2.99 10.95
CA VAL A 64 -2.11 4.31 11.49
C VAL A 64 -2.42 5.30 10.37
N LEU A 65 -1.62 5.32 9.29
CA LEU A 65 -1.89 6.15 8.11
C LEU A 65 -3.22 5.78 7.44
N ALA A 66 -3.51 4.48 7.27
CA ALA A 66 -4.76 4.00 6.69
C ALA A 66 -5.98 4.35 7.56
N LEU A 67 -5.88 4.20 8.89
CA LEU A 67 -6.93 4.61 9.82
C LEU A 67 -7.15 6.13 9.82
N GLY A 68 -6.06 6.91 9.73
CA GLY A 68 -6.13 8.37 9.57
C GLY A 68 -6.84 8.78 8.27
N ALA A 69 -6.50 8.13 7.15
CA ALA A 69 -7.18 8.33 5.88
C ALA A 69 -8.66 7.94 5.95
N ALA A 70 -8.99 6.83 6.62
CA ALA A 70 -10.38 6.41 6.82
C ALA A 70 -11.19 7.38 7.69
N TRP A 71 -10.60 7.88 8.77
CA TRP A 71 -11.27 8.87 9.61
C TRP A 71 -11.51 10.17 8.85
N GLN A 72 -10.54 10.65 8.08
CA GLN A 72 -10.69 11.83 7.23
C GLN A 72 -11.73 11.62 6.12
N TRP A 73 -11.78 10.43 5.52
CA TRP A 73 -12.80 10.09 4.54
C TRP A 73 -14.20 10.11 5.14
N ILE A 74 -14.40 9.49 6.31
CA ILE A 74 -15.69 9.50 7.02
C ILE A 74 -16.10 10.92 7.40
N ALA A 75 -15.16 11.75 7.86
CA ALA A 75 -15.42 13.16 8.16
C ALA A 75 -15.88 13.92 6.90
N ARG A 76 -15.25 13.66 5.75
CA ARG A 76 -15.58 14.26 4.44
C ARG A 76 -16.98 13.86 3.97
N VAL A 77 -17.36 12.59 4.12
CA VAL A 77 -18.71 12.10 3.83
C VAL A 77 -19.73 12.69 4.80
N GLY A 78 -19.42 12.79 6.10
CA GLY A 78 -20.31 13.36 7.10
C GLY A 78 -20.53 14.87 6.98
N SER A 79 -19.58 15.59 6.37
CA SER A 79 -19.71 17.02 6.05
C SER A 79 -20.37 17.32 4.71
N ALA A 80 -20.48 16.32 3.83
CA ALA A 80 -21.15 16.46 2.55
C ALA A 80 -22.67 16.42 2.77
N GLY A 81 -23.41 17.38 2.21
CA GLY A 81 -24.88 17.32 2.21
C GLY A 81 -25.39 16.09 1.45
N GLU A 82 -26.61 15.64 1.72
CA GLU A 82 -27.21 14.39 1.19
C GLU A 82 -27.17 14.24 -0.36
N GLU A 83 -26.92 15.32 -1.10
CA GLU A 83 -26.87 15.36 -2.58
C GLU A 83 -25.47 15.60 -3.17
N GLN A 84 -24.41 15.68 -2.35
CA GLN A 84 -23.06 16.00 -2.84
C GLN A 84 -22.25 14.73 -3.13
N PHE A 85 -21.85 14.55 -4.40
CA PHE A 85 -20.92 13.49 -4.79
C PHE A 85 -19.52 13.80 -4.23
N VAL A 86 -19.01 12.94 -3.35
CA VAL A 86 -17.66 13.09 -2.77
C VAL A 86 -16.64 12.76 -3.84
N SER A 87 -15.92 13.77 -4.33
CA SER A 87 -14.87 13.58 -5.33
C SER A 87 -13.69 12.78 -4.75
N PRO A 88 -13.15 11.80 -5.51
CA PRO A 88 -11.95 11.07 -5.10
C PRO A 88 -10.75 12.02 -5.05
N VAL A 89 -9.85 11.78 -4.09
CA VAL A 89 -8.60 12.53 -4.00
C VAL A 89 -7.61 11.87 -4.95
N VAL A 90 -7.27 12.58 -6.01
CA VAL A 90 -6.38 12.11 -7.07
C VAL A 90 -5.15 13.02 -7.10
N HIS A 91 -3.98 12.42 -6.98
CA HIS A 91 -2.70 13.12 -7.16
C HIS A 91 -1.86 12.33 -8.12
N THR A 92 -1.52 12.95 -9.25
CA THR A 92 -0.76 12.31 -10.32
C THR A 92 0.57 13.02 -10.51
N TRP A 93 1.66 12.26 -10.56
CA TRP A 93 3.00 12.77 -10.88
C TRP A 93 3.49 12.18 -12.19
N THR A 94 3.95 13.03 -13.11
CA THR A 94 4.58 12.56 -14.36
C THR A 94 6.01 12.09 -14.06
N TRP A 95 6.23 10.78 -14.17
CA TRP A 95 7.51 10.15 -13.91
C TRP A 95 8.44 10.17 -15.13
N TRP A 96 7.90 9.93 -16.32
CA TRP A 96 8.67 9.91 -17.57
C TRP A 96 7.84 10.39 -18.75
N GLN A 97 8.45 11.12 -19.67
CA GLN A 97 7.81 11.58 -20.91
C GLN A 97 8.75 11.30 -22.08
N ALA A 98 8.30 10.51 -23.06
CA ALA A 98 9.01 10.32 -24.32
C ALA A 98 8.04 10.09 -25.48
N GLY A 99 8.25 10.78 -26.60
CA GLY A 99 7.56 10.51 -27.87
C GLY A 99 6.03 10.66 -27.84
N GLY A 100 5.47 11.47 -26.94
CA GLY A 100 4.02 11.67 -26.81
C GLY A 100 3.32 10.73 -25.82
N VAL A 101 4.03 9.75 -25.24
CA VAL A 101 3.53 8.92 -24.15
C VAL A 101 4.03 9.52 -22.83
N GLN A 102 3.10 9.86 -21.94
CA GLN A 102 3.38 10.28 -20.56
C GLN A 102 3.17 9.11 -19.62
N PHE A 103 4.20 8.78 -18.86
CA PHE A 103 4.16 7.80 -17.79
C PHE A 103 3.86 8.54 -16.50
N THR A 104 2.63 8.37 -16.02
CA THR A 104 2.16 8.90 -14.75
C THR A 104 2.24 7.84 -13.66
N ILE A 105 2.53 8.30 -12.45
CA ILE A 105 2.36 7.54 -11.22
C ILE A 105 1.48 8.41 -10.34
N GLY A 106 0.25 7.98 -10.13
CA GLY A 106 -0.68 8.66 -9.24
C GLY A 106 -1.27 7.78 -8.15
N GLN A 107 -1.81 8.46 -7.15
CA GLN A 107 -2.65 7.87 -6.12
C GLN A 107 -4.11 8.20 -6.40
N HIS A 108 -4.96 7.18 -6.33
CA HIS A 108 -6.40 7.31 -6.44
C HIS A 108 -7.06 6.85 -5.13
N ILE A 109 -7.57 7.81 -4.35
CA ILE A 109 -8.23 7.54 -3.07
C ILE A 109 -9.71 7.87 -3.16
N ASP A 110 -10.53 6.82 -3.17
CA ASP A 110 -11.97 6.86 -3.07
C ASP A 110 -12.45 6.08 -1.81
N GLY A 111 -13.76 6.00 -1.61
CA GLY A 111 -14.33 5.32 -0.45
C GLY A 111 -14.05 3.82 -0.42
N LEU A 112 -13.96 3.18 -1.58
CA LEU A 112 -13.63 1.76 -1.68
C LEU A 112 -12.16 1.52 -1.34
N SER A 113 -11.24 2.27 -1.95
CA SER A 113 -9.81 2.19 -1.72
C SER A 113 -9.47 2.40 -0.27
N VAL A 114 -10.10 3.35 0.42
CA VAL A 114 -9.89 3.59 1.86
C VAL A 114 -10.23 2.36 2.71
N ILE A 115 -11.37 1.71 2.46
CA ILE A 115 -11.78 0.51 3.20
C ILE A 115 -10.80 -0.63 2.94
N VAL A 116 -10.45 -0.86 1.68
CA VAL A 116 -9.50 -1.91 1.30
C VAL A 116 -8.11 -1.64 1.89
N LEU A 117 -7.67 -0.38 1.91
CA LEU A 117 -6.37 0.04 2.48
C LEU A 117 -6.29 -0.30 3.97
N VAL A 118 -7.34 -0.01 4.74
CA VAL A 118 -7.42 -0.36 6.17
C VAL A 118 -7.39 -1.88 6.37
N VAL A 119 -8.19 -2.62 5.60
CA VAL A 119 -8.25 -4.09 5.71
C VAL A 119 -6.89 -4.71 5.41
N VAL A 120 -6.24 -4.30 4.32
CA VAL A 120 -4.92 -4.81 3.93
C VAL A 120 -3.86 -4.46 4.97
N ALA A 121 -3.81 -3.22 5.46
CA ALA A 121 -2.85 -2.82 6.50
C ALA A 121 -3.08 -3.56 7.83
N PHE A 122 -4.34 -3.78 8.20
CA PHE A 122 -4.72 -4.48 9.42
C PHE A 122 -4.32 -5.96 9.37
N ILE A 123 -4.72 -6.68 8.32
CA ILE A 123 -4.38 -8.09 8.13
C ILE A 123 -2.85 -8.24 8.04
N SER A 124 -2.18 -7.37 7.28
CA SER A 124 -0.71 -7.39 7.18
C SER A 124 -0.03 -7.25 8.55
N THR A 125 -0.52 -6.35 9.40
CA THR A 125 0.02 -6.16 10.76
C THR A 125 -0.19 -7.41 11.61
N LEU A 126 -1.37 -8.04 11.55
CA LEU A 126 -1.65 -9.29 12.27
C LEU A 126 -0.76 -10.45 11.80
N VAL A 127 -0.59 -10.61 10.49
CA VAL A 127 0.30 -11.64 9.90
C VAL A 127 1.74 -11.42 10.36
N GLN A 128 2.19 -10.17 10.44
CA GLN A 128 3.53 -9.83 10.93
C GLN A 128 3.72 -10.22 12.39
N ILE A 129 2.73 -9.92 13.26
CA ILE A 129 2.75 -10.27 14.68
C ILE A 129 2.72 -11.79 14.85
N TYR A 130 1.86 -12.49 14.12
CA TYR A 130 1.78 -13.95 14.16
C TYR A 130 3.12 -14.60 13.75
N SER A 131 3.76 -14.05 12.72
CA SER A 131 5.03 -14.56 12.20
C SER A 131 6.18 -14.45 13.21
N LEU A 132 6.08 -13.58 14.23
CA LEU A 132 7.10 -13.43 15.27
C LEU A 132 7.30 -14.73 16.05
N GLU A 133 6.19 -15.34 16.46
CA GLU A 133 6.22 -16.57 17.26
C GLU A 133 6.35 -17.80 16.36
N TYR A 134 5.72 -17.78 15.17
CA TYR A 134 5.77 -18.90 14.22
C TYR A 134 7.20 -19.25 13.78
N LEU A 135 8.05 -18.25 13.52
CA LEU A 135 9.44 -18.44 13.06
C LEU A 135 10.47 -18.36 14.19
N ARG A 136 10.04 -18.50 15.44
CA ARG A 136 10.91 -18.39 16.59
C ARG A 136 12.02 -19.45 16.52
N GLY A 137 13.27 -18.99 16.44
CA GLY A 137 14.44 -19.87 16.34
C GLY A 137 14.87 -20.24 14.92
N ASP A 138 14.18 -19.75 13.88
CA ASP A 138 14.59 -20.02 12.50
C ASP A 138 15.92 -19.30 12.15
N ARG A 139 16.75 -19.99 11.36
CA ARG A 139 18.02 -19.48 10.82
C ARG A 139 17.83 -18.32 9.86
N ARG A 140 16.73 -18.29 9.08
CA ARG A 140 16.47 -17.33 7.99
C ARG A 140 15.39 -16.30 8.32
N TYR A 141 15.14 -16.09 9.60
CA TYR A 141 14.15 -15.15 10.15
C TYR A 141 14.13 -13.78 9.41
N THR A 142 15.28 -13.11 9.25
CA THR A 142 15.36 -11.79 8.60
C THR A 142 14.84 -11.77 7.16
N HIS A 143 15.09 -12.83 6.37
CA HIS A 143 14.68 -12.88 4.97
C HIS A 143 13.16 -13.06 4.83
N PHE A 144 12.55 -13.84 5.73
CA PHE A 144 11.11 -14.01 5.75
C PHE A 144 10.39 -12.72 6.11
N PHE A 145 10.85 -12.03 7.16
CA PHE A 145 10.28 -10.74 7.56
C PHE A 145 10.45 -9.68 6.49
N ALA A 146 11.58 -9.66 5.77
CA ALA A 146 11.78 -8.78 4.63
C ALA A 146 10.75 -9.09 3.52
N ALA A 147 10.65 -10.36 3.09
CA ALA A 147 9.72 -10.76 2.04
C ALA A 147 8.25 -10.47 2.40
N LEU A 148 7.84 -10.69 3.67
CA LEU A 148 6.51 -10.32 4.15
C LEU A 148 6.27 -8.81 4.11
N THR A 149 7.22 -8.01 4.60
CA THR A 149 7.08 -6.55 4.59
C THR A 149 7.00 -6.00 3.16
N LEU A 150 7.76 -6.56 2.21
CA LEU A 150 7.69 -6.19 0.80
C LEU A 150 6.39 -6.66 0.14
N PHE A 151 5.88 -7.84 0.49
CA PHE A 151 4.58 -8.33 0.04
C PHE A 151 3.45 -7.37 0.43
N SER A 152 3.44 -6.94 1.69
CA SER A 152 2.48 -5.94 2.19
C SER A 152 2.65 -4.57 1.54
N ALA A 153 3.88 -4.15 1.23
CA ALA A 153 4.12 -2.92 0.47
C ALA A 153 3.51 -2.98 -0.94
N GLY A 154 3.70 -4.11 -1.64
CA GLY A 154 3.10 -4.36 -2.97
C GLY A 154 1.58 -4.35 -2.93
N MET A 155 0.97 -4.98 -1.92
CA MET A 155 -0.49 -4.94 -1.73
C MET A 155 -1.00 -3.51 -1.50
N LEU A 156 -0.36 -2.74 -0.63
CA LEU A 156 -0.77 -1.35 -0.38
C LEU A 156 -0.57 -0.45 -1.61
N ALA A 157 0.50 -0.67 -2.39
CA ALA A 157 0.76 0.08 -3.62
C ALA A 157 -0.30 -0.21 -4.70
N MET A 158 -0.74 -1.46 -4.81
CA MET A 158 -1.81 -1.85 -5.73
C MET A 158 -3.14 -1.17 -5.36
N VAL A 159 -3.47 -1.09 -4.07
CA VAL A 159 -4.75 -0.52 -3.60
C VAL A 159 -4.87 0.98 -3.93
N ILE A 160 -3.77 1.73 -3.85
CA ILE A 160 -3.79 3.17 -4.12
C ILE A 160 -3.53 3.51 -5.60
N ALA A 161 -3.29 2.52 -6.46
CA ALA A 161 -2.82 2.75 -7.81
C ALA A 161 -3.88 3.47 -8.67
N GLU A 162 -3.53 4.65 -9.19
CA GLU A 162 -4.32 5.32 -10.23
C GLU A 162 -4.04 4.71 -11.62
N ASP A 163 -2.77 4.50 -11.91
CA ASP A 163 -2.30 4.04 -13.22
C ASP A 163 -2.13 2.52 -13.27
N MET A 164 -2.40 1.94 -14.44
CA MET A 164 -2.20 0.50 -14.68
C MET A 164 -0.75 0.06 -14.48
N ILE A 165 0.21 0.97 -14.64
CA ILE A 165 1.64 0.69 -14.45
C ILE A 165 1.97 0.49 -12.97
N LEU A 166 1.47 1.37 -12.09
CA LEU A 166 1.67 1.22 -10.65
C LEU A 166 0.94 -0.03 -10.13
N PHE A 167 -0.25 -0.31 -10.66
CA PHE A 167 -0.99 -1.53 -10.36
C PHE A 167 -0.19 -2.79 -10.76
N LEU A 168 0.33 -2.84 -11.99
CA LEU A 168 1.15 -3.96 -12.47
C LEU A 168 2.45 -4.10 -11.67
N LEU A 169 3.08 -2.99 -11.29
CA LEU A 169 4.28 -3.02 -10.45
C LEU A 169 3.98 -3.63 -9.06
N GLY A 170 2.88 -3.24 -8.42
CA GLY A 170 2.42 -3.85 -7.17
C GLY A 170 2.15 -5.35 -7.31
N TRP A 171 1.48 -5.74 -8.41
CA TRP A 171 1.19 -7.13 -8.76
C TRP A 171 2.47 -7.98 -8.91
N GLU A 172 3.46 -7.51 -9.68
CA GLU A 172 4.72 -8.21 -9.91
C GLU A 172 5.54 -8.34 -8.62
N ILE A 173 5.59 -7.30 -7.79
CA ILE A 173 6.24 -7.36 -6.48
C ILE A 173 5.60 -8.43 -5.61
N MET A 174 4.27 -8.51 -5.58
CA MET A 174 3.57 -9.54 -4.81
C MET A 174 3.85 -10.95 -5.34
N GLY A 175 3.91 -11.14 -6.66
CA GLY A 175 4.29 -12.40 -7.29
C GLY A 175 5.71 -12.84 -6.91
N LEU A 176 6.68 -11.92 -6.98
CA LEU A 176 8.06 -12.17 -6.56
C LEU A 176 8.17 -12.53 -5.07
N CYS A 177 7.46 -11.79 -4.21
CA CYS A 177 7.47 -12.06 -2.76
C CYS A 177 6.82 -13.41 -2.45
N SER A 178 5.74 -13.78 -3.13
CA SER A 178 5.11 -15.10 -3.00
C SER A 178 6.10 -16.22 -3.33
N PHE A 179 6.85 -16.09 -4.43
CA PHE A 179 7.93 -17.02 -4.78
C PHE A 179 8.98 -17.14 -3.64
N MET A 180 9.42 -16.00 -3.09
CA MET A 180 10.41 -15.98 -2.00
C MET A 180 9.89 -16.62 -0.70
N LEU A 181 8.60 -16.43 -0.38
CA LEU A 181 7.97 -16.97 0.83
C LEU A 181 7.70 -18.48 0.70
N ILE A 182 7.19 -18.95 -0.44
CA ILE A 182 6.99 -20.39 -0.70
C ILE A 182 8.34 -21.12 -0.73
N GLY A 183 9.36 -20.49 -1.34
CA GLY A 183 10.72 -21.02 -1.43
C GLY A 183 11.57 -20.88 -0.16
N HIS A 184 10.99 -20.49 0.99
CA HIS A 184 11.76 -20.18 2.21
C HIS A 184 12.68 -21.34 2.65
N TRP A 185 12.15 -22.57 2.63
CA TRP A 185 12.91 -23.81 2.87
C TRP A 185 13.40 -24.43 1.55
N TRP A 186 14.21 -23.70 0.79
CA TRP A 186 14.76 -24.19 -0.48
C TRP A 186 15.64 -25.45 -0.38
N GLU A 187 16.08 -25.81 0.83
CA GLU A 187 16.83 -27.05 1.10
C GLU A 187 16.01 -28.29 0.74
N ASP A 188 14.68 -28.19 0.81
CA ASP A 188 13.77 -29.21 0.28
C ASP A 188 13.47 -28.92 -1.19
N GLY A 189 13.86 -29.84 -2.07
CA GLY A 189 13.57 -29.76 -3.50
C GLY A 189 12.07 -29.72 -3.82
N ALA A 190 11.19 -30.22 -2.94
CA ALA A 190 9.75 -30.10 -3.11
C ALA A 190 9.28 -28.63 -3.02
N ASN A 191 9.78 -27.88 -2.04
CA ASN A 191 9.40 -26.48 -1.82
C ASN A 191 9.91 -25.58 -2.95
N SER A 192 11.13 -25.81 -3.44
CA SER A 192 11.68 -25.07 -4.58
C SER A 192 10.88 -25.29 -5.86
N ARG A 193 10.43 -26.53 -6.13
CA ARG A 193 9.56 -26.83 -7.27
C ARG A 193 8.16 -26.22 -7.12
N ALA A 194 7.62 -26.19 -5.91
CA ALA A 194 6.33 -25.56 -5.62
C ALA A 194 6.37 -24.04 -5.87
N ALA A 195 7.45 -23.37 -5.45
CA ALA A 195 7.65 -21.94 -5.70
C ALA A 195 7.73 -21.63 -7.20
N LEU A 196 8.51 -22.40 -7.97
CA LEU A 196 8.59 -22.26 -9.44
C LEU A 196 7.23 -22.48 -10.10
N LYS A 197 6.48 -23.50 -9.67
CA LYS A 197 5.13 -23.77 -10.19
C LYS A 197 4.19 -22.59 -9.94
N ALA A 198 4.22 -22.01 -8.74
CA ALA A 198 3.37 -20.86 -8.38
C ALA A 198 3.71 -19.58 -9.17
N PHE A 199 4.96 -19.42 -9.62
CA PHE A 199 5.37 -18.25 -10.40
C PHE A 199 5.07 -18.37 -11.90
N PHE A 200 5.06 -19.59 -12.46
CA PHE A 200 4.82 -19.83 -13.89
C PHE A 200 3.38 -20.21 -14.26
N THR A 201 2.52 -20.44 -13.27
CA THR A 201 1.09 -20.72 -13.50
C THR A 201 0.34 -19.41 -13.62
#